data_AF-A0A7J9RQE3-F1
#
_entry.id   AF-A0A7J9RQE3-F1
#
_cell.length_a   1.000
_cell.length_b   1.000
_cell.length_c   1.000
_cell.angle_alpha   90.00
_cell.angle_beta   90.00
_cell.angle_gamma   90.00
#
_symmetry.space_group_name_H-M   'P 1'
#
loop_
_entity.id
_entity.type
_entity.pdbx_description
1 polymer ?
#
loop_
_entity_poly.entity_id
_entity_poly.type
_entity_poly.pdbx_seq_one_letter_code
_entity_poly.pdbx_strand_id
1 'polypeptide(L)'
;MILSKEQNFYPDISFVDKNNGEKIALDIKSTYRTSKTAASGFTLGAFTGYFRDRTSKKNITFPYGEYEKHYVLGIIYAKQAERVDEYKIYSIGDLKKILSVIKDIEFILQEKYKIASDRPGSGNTKNIGSTTKIEQMRGGSGIFSKYGIEVFDDYWMYYLTKDMARVLELPKPPYRNIKEYFEYKKA
;
A
#
# COMPACT_ATOMS: atom_id res chain seq x y z
N MET A 1 6.92 9.28 18.17
CA MET A 1 5.82 8.59 17.45
C MET A 1 4.61 9.49 17.47
N ILE A 2 3.97 9.69 16.31
CA ILE A 2 2.78 10.52 16.13
C ILE A 2 1.78 9.68 15.34
N LEU A 3 0.55 9.54 15.85
CA LEU A 3 -0.53 8.84 15.16
C LEU A 3 -1.29 9.81 14.24
N SER A 4 -1.90 9.29 13.18
CA SER A 4 -2.80 10.07 12.32
C SER A 4 -3.93 10.71 13.15
N LYS A 5 -4.12 12.02 13.04
CA LYS A 5 -5.14 12.76 13.81
C LYS A 5 -6.56 12.53 13.31
N GLU A 6 -6.72 12.21 12.04
CA GLU A 6 -8.00 12.12 11.35
C GLU A 6 -8.12 10.79 10.60
N GLN A 7 -9.36 10.34 10.37
CA GLN A 7 -9.61 9.24 9.46
C GLN A 7 -9.12 9.61 8.05
N ASN A 8 -8.62 8.61 7.31
CA ASN A 8 -8.12 8.77 5.93
C ASN A 8 -6.86 9.65 5.81
N PHE A 9 -6.06 9.80 6.87
CA PHE A 9 -4.75 10.44 6.80
C PHE A 9 -3.64 9.40 6.68
N TYR A 10 -2.70 9.66 5.78
CA TYR A 10 -1.46 8.91 5.66
C TYR A 10 -0.36 9.51 6.55
N PRO A 11 0.60 8.73 7.05
CA PRO A 11 0.49 7.30 7.38
C PRO A 11 -0.29 7.09 8.69
N ASP A 12 -0.57 5.83 9.04
CA ASP A 12 -1.12 5.49 10.37
C ASP A 12 -0.20 5.98 11.51
N ILE A 13 1.12 5.80 11.34
CA ILE A 13 2.13 6.17 12.33
C ILE A 13 3.28 6.92 11.64
N SER A 14 3.65 8.07 12.22
CA SER A 14 4.88 8.81 11.88
C SER A 14 5.89 8.68 13.02
N PHE A 15 7.07 8.12 12.72
CA PHE A 15 8.22 8.22 13.60
C PHE A 15 9.00 9.48 13.26
N VAL A 16 9.31 10.28 14.28
CA VAL A 16 10.07 11.52 14.14
C VAL A 16 11.25 11.42 15.09
N ASP A 17 12.45 11.46 14.55
CA ASP A 17 13.68 11.51 15.34
C ASP A 17 13.78 12.86 16.04
N LYS A 18 14.11 12.86 17.34
CA LYS A 18 14.14 14.07 18.17
C LYS A 18 15.40 14.91 17.97
N ASN A 19 16.46 14.32 17.43
CA ASN A 19 17.78 14.94 17.27
C ASN A 19 17.91 15.65 15.93
N ASN A 20 17.48 15.02 14.84
CA ASN A 20 17.63 15.55 13.48
C ASN A 20 16.29 15.87 12.78
N GLY A 21 15.15 15.48 13.36
CA GLY A 21 13.82 15.74 12.79
C GLY A 21 13.44 14.84 11.61
N GLU A 22 14.25 13.82 11.29
CA GLU A 22 13.95 12.85 10.23
C GLU A 22 12.61 12.15 10.49
N LYS A 23 11.81 11.98 9.42
CA LYS A 23 10.48 11.38 9.52
C LYS A 23 10.42 10.09 8.75
N ILE A 24 9.89 9.06 9.39
CA ILE A 24 9.60 7.76 8.78
C ILE A 24 8.10 7.49 8.87
N ALA A 25 7.50 7.21 7.73
CA ALA A 25 6.10 6.81 7.64
C ALA A 25 5.96 5.30 7.80
N LEU A 26 5.03 4.85 8.67
CA LEU A 26 4.65 3.46 8.83
C LEU A 26 3.13 3.32 8.62
N ASP A 27 2.76 2.57 7.60
CA ASP A 27 1.39 2.37 7.17
C ASP A 27 1.00 0.89 7.35
N ILE A 28 -0.07 0.61 8.07
CA ILE A 28 -0.54 -0.73 8.36
C ILE A 28 -1.52 -1.13 7.27
N LYS A 29 -1.30 -2.32 6.70
CA LYS A 29 -2.14 -2.86 5.63
C LYS A 29 -2.40 -4.32 5.87
N SER A 30 -3.62 -4.77 5.59
CA SER A 30 -3.99 -6.18 5.70
C SER A 30 -4.51 -6.71 4.36
N THR A 31 -4.30 -7.99 4.12
CA THR A 31 -4.81 -8.70 2.94
C THR A 31 -5.03 -10.17 3.27
N TYR A 32 -5.84 -10.85 2.48
CA TYR A 32 -6.11 -12.27 2.65
C TYR A 32 -5.37 -13.11 1.60
N ARG A 33 -5.00 -14.33 1.97
CA ARG A 33 -4.44 -15.34 1.07
C ARG A 33 -5.49 -15.80 0.06
N THR A 34 -5.11 -15.84 -1.21
CA THR A 34 -5.90 -16.44 -2.30
C THR A 34 -5.41 -17.84 -2.63
N SER A 35 -4.16 -18.16 -2.27
CA SER A 35 -3.58 -19.49 -2.32
C SER A 35 -2.43 -19.60 -1.31
N LYS A 36 -1.71 -20.73 -1.29
CA LYS A 36 -0.51 -20.90 -0.44
C LYS A 36 0.61 -19.90 -0.78
N THR A 37 0.69 -19.44 -2.04
CA THR A 37 1.79 -18.62 -2.55
C THR A 37 1.37 -17.21 -2.94
N ALA A 38 0.08 -16.89 -2.89
CA ALA A 38 -0.47 -15.61 -3.32
C ALA A 38 -1.50 -15.05 -2.35
N ALA A 39 -1.58 -13.72 -2.33
CA ALA A 39 -2.57 -12.94 -1.61
C ALA A 39 -3.34 -12.03 -2.57
N SER A 40 -4.44 -11.42 -2.09
CA SER A 40 -5.21 -10.45 -2.87
C SER A 40 -4.44 -9.16 -3.16
N GLY A 41 -3.31 -8.92 -2.46
CA GLY A 41 -2.53 -7.69 -2.54
C GLY A 41 -3.00 -6.62 -1.56
N PHE A 42 -2.16 -5.61 -1.34
CA PHE A 42 -2.43 -4.42 -0.55
C PHE A 42 -2.72 -3.22 -1.44
N THR A 43 -3.54 -2.30 -0.94
CA THR A 43 -3.64 -0.93 -1.47
C THR A 43 -2.65 -0.03 -0.72
N LEU A 44 -1.62 0.42 -1.41
CA LEU A 44 -0.50 1.17 -0.85
C LEU A 44 -0.74 2.69 -0.86
N GLY A 45 -1.97 3.12 -0.58
CA GLY A 45 -2.34 4.55 -0.62
C GLY A 45 -2.42 5.15 -2.04
N ALA A 46 -2.92 6.38 -2.11
CA ALA A 46 -3.22 7.04 -3.37
C ALA A 46 -1.94 7.45 -4.12
N PHE A 47 -1.97 7.38 -5.46
CA PHE A 47 -0.94 7.99 -6.33
C PHE A 47 -1.33 9.40 -6.82
N THR A 48 -2.41 9.95 -6.28
CA THR A 48 -2.87 11.34 -6.49
C THR A 48 -2.78 12.14 -5.19
N GLY A 49 -3.25 13.40 -5.18
CA GLY A 49 -3.30 14.20 -3.96
C GLY A 49 -1.89 14.43 -3.40
N TYR A 50 -1.68 14.11 -2.12
CA TYR A 50 -0.39 14.28 -1.43
C TYR A 50 0.78 13.57 -2.14
N PHE A 51 0.52 12.53 -2.94
CA PHE A 51 1.59 11.82 -3.63
C PHE A 51 2.12 12.64 -4.82
N ARG A 52 1.26 13.40 -5.51
CA ARG A 52 1.68 14.28 -6.60
C ARG A 52 2.08 15.65 -6.11
N ASP A 53 1.34 16.19 -5.15
CA ASP A 53 1.70 17.40 -4.44
C ASP A 53 2.40 17.01 -3.13
N ARG A 54 3.73 16.87 -3.22
CA ARG A 54 4.58 16.45 -2.10
C ARG A 54 4.60 17.45 -0.95
N THR A 55 4.11 18.67 -1.16
CA THR A 55 4.01 19.73 -0.15
C THR A 55 2.63 19.78 0.53
N SER A 56 1.65 19.05 -0.03
CA SER A 56 0.29 19.04 0.48
C SER A 56 0.20 18.54 1.91
N LYS A 57 -0.68 19.16 2.70
CA LYS A 57 -1.09 18.68 4.02
C LYS A 57 -2.45 18.00 4.00
N LYS A 58 -3.04 17.83 2.81
CA LYS A 58 -4.35 17.22 2.65
C LYS A 58 -4.25 15.69 2.75
N ASN A 59 -5.00 15.09 3.67
CA ASN A 59 -5.03 13.64 3.89
C ASN A 59 -3.65 13.04 4.26
N ILE A 60 -2.79 13.82 4.90
CA ILE A 60 -1.45 13.39 5.32
C ILE A 60 -0.98 14.14 6.58
N THR A 61 -0.29 13.45 7.50
CA THR A 61 0.14 14.01 8.80
C THR A 61 1.25 15.07 8.66
N PHE A 62 2.21 14.81 7.77
CA PHE A 62 3.27 15.73 7.33
C PHE A 62 3.31 15.67 5.81
N PRO A 63 3.71 16.73 5.10
CA PRO A 63 3.90 16.68 3.66
C PRO A 63 4.71 15.45 3.21
N TYR A 64 4.31 14.82 2.10
CA TYR A 64 4.91 13.54 1.69
C TYR A 64 6.42 13.66 1.51
N GLY A 65 6.90 14.79 0.96
CA GLY A 65 8.31 15.07 0.75
C GLY A 65 9.13 15.30 2.03
N GLU A 66 8.50 15.36 3.21
CA GLU A 66 9.21 15.44 4.49
C GLU A 66 9.53 14.06 5.10
N TYR A 67 9.05 12.97 4.51
CA TYR A 67 9.39 11.62 4.96
C TYR A 67 10.57 11.07 4.17
N GLU A 68 11.58 10.60 4.90
CA GLU A 68 12.76 9.95 4.32
C GLU A 68 12.44 8.54 3.82
N LYS A 69 11.55 7.84 4.52
CA LYS A 69 11.18 6.45 4.22
C LYS A 69 9.71 6.19 4.45
N HIS A 70 9.18 5.30 3.63
CA HIS A 70 7.79 4.84 3.68
C HIS A 70 7.76 3.33 3.85
N TYR A 71 7.41 2.86 5.05
CA TYR A 71 7.26 1.45 5.37
C TYR A 71 5.80 1.03 5.40
N VAL A 72 5.58 -0.24 5.07
CA VAL A 72 4.30 -0.93 5.17
C VAL A 72 4.47 -2.09 6.13
N LEU A 73 3.68 -2.08 7.21
CA LEU A 73 3.45 -3.27 8.05
C LEU A 73 2.28 -4.05 7.44
N GLY A 74 2.61 -5.05 6.63
CA GLY A 74 1.66 -5.93 5.97
C GLY A 74 1.22 -7.08 6.88
N ILE A 75 -0.08 -7.31 6.97
CA ILE A 75 -0.71 -8.41 7.70
C ILE A 75 -1.38 -9.33 6.68
N ILE A 76 -0.86 -10.53 6.49
CA ILE A 76 -1.38 -11.53 5.56
C ILE A 76 -2.05 -12.64 6.36
N TYR A 77 -3.33 -12.89 6.13
CA TYR A 77 -4.10 -13.91 6.86
C TYR A 77 -4.87 -14.85 5.93
N ALA A 78 -5.19 -16.04 6.41
CA ALA A 78 -6.19 -16.92 5.78
C ALA A 78 -7.57 -16.65 6.41
N LYS A 79 -8.62 -16.69 5.60
CA LYS A 79 -10.00 -16.62 6.09
C LYS A 79 -10.37 -17.93 6.80
N GLN A 80 -11.18 -17.86 7.84
CA GLN A 80 -11.75 -19.05 8.46
C GLN A 80 -12.68 -19.76 7.47
N ALA A 81 -12.53 -21.09 7.37
CA ALA A 81 -13.35 -21.92 6.51
C ALA A 81 -14.61 -22.43 7.23
N GLU A 82 -14.51 -22.61 8.55
CA GLU A 82 -15.62 -22.98 9.40
C GLU A 82 -16.62 -21.83 9.54
N ARG A 83 -17.92 -22.17 9.61
CA ARG A 83 -18.96 -21.19 9.84
C ARG A 83 -18.83 -20.64 11.26
N VAL A 84 -18.53 -19.35 11.38
CA VAL A 84 -18.58 -18.61 12.65
C VAL A 84 -20.01 -18.18 12.89
N ASP A 85 -20.58 -18.53 14.04
CA ASP A 85 -21.85 -17.97 14.49
C ASP A 85 -21.60 -16.60 15.15
N GLU A 86 -21.78 -15.54 14.37
CA GLU A 86 -21.56 -14.15 14.78
C GLU A 86 -22.58 -13.65 15.81
N TYR A 87 -23.70 -14.36 16.01
CA TYR A 87 -24.73 -14.01 16.99
C TYR A 87 -24.54 -14.70 18.34
N LYS A 88 -23.62 -15.66 18.43
CA LYS A 88 -23.35 -16.38 19.67
C LYS A 88 -22.61 -15.48 20.66
N ILE A 89 -23.24 -15.21 21.79
CA ILE A 89 -22.63 -14.50 22.92
C ILE A 89 -21.82 -15.49 23.75
N TYR A 90 -20.58 -15.12 24.08
CA TYR A 90 -19.66 -15.92 24.89
C TYR A 90 -19.41 -15.25 26.24
N SER A 91 -19.13 -16.04 27.28
CA SER A 91 -18.64 -15.53 28.56
C SER A 91 -17.12 -15.35 28.53
N ILE A 92 -16.56 -14.63 29.53
CA ILE A 92 -15.09 -14.52 29.69
C ILE A 92 -14.44 -15.91 29.84
N GLY A 93 -15.12 -16.86 30.50
CA GLY A 93 -14.64 -18.24 30.65
C GLY A 93 -14.54 -19.00 29.32
N ASP A 94 -15.23 -18.53 28.28
CA ASP A 94 -15.22 -19.14 26.95
C ASP A 94 -14.23 -18.48 25.99
N LEU A 95 -13.37 -17.55 26.45
CA LEU A 95 -12.46 -16.80 25.57
C LEU A 95 -11.65 -17.71 24.63
N LYS A 96 -11.14 -18.84 25.14
CA LYS A 96 -10.36 -19.82 24.34
C LYS A 96 -11.21 -20.63 23.34
N LYS A 97 -12.54 -20.59 23.47
CA LYS A 97 -13.50 -21.27 22.59
C LYS A 97 -14.01 -20.36 21.48
N ILE A 98 -13.74 -19.06 21.53
CA ILE A 98 -14.14 -18.12 20.49
C ILE A 98 -13.34 -18.44 19.23
N LEU A 99 -14.03 -18.95 18.21
CA LEU A 99 -13.42 -19.27 16.94
C LEU A 99 -13.03 -17.99 16.21
N SER A 100 -11.74 -17.86 15.87
CA SER A 100 -11.26 -16.71 15.09
C SER A 100 -11.76 -16.77 13.64
N VAL A 101 -12.21 -15.61 13.13
CA VAL A 101 -12.61 -15.40 11.73
C VAL A 101 -11.43 -15.40 10.74
N ILE A 102 -10.21 -15.28 11.26
CA ILE A 102 -8.95 -15.33 10.50
C ILE A 102 -7.94 -16.27 11.16
N LYS A 103 -7.03 -16.84 10.36
CA LYS A 103 -5.96 -17.73 10.83
C LYS A 103 -4.68 -17.55 10.03
N ASP A 104 -3.62 -18.24 10.45
CA ASP A 104 -2.31 -18.26 9.78
C ASP A 104 -1.75 -16.86 9.56
N ILE A 105 -1.84 -15.99 10.57
CA ILE A 105 -1.44 -14.58 10.42
C ILE A 105 0.07 -14.48 10.25
N GLU A 106 0.49 -13.72 9.24
CA GLU A 106 1.88 -13.42 8.95
C GLU A 106 2.06 -11.91 8.87
N PHE A 107 3.10 -11.42 9.53
CA PHE A 107 3.49 -10.01 9.52
C PHE A 107 4.73 -9.82 8.67
N ILE A 108 4.70 -8.82 7.80
CA ILE A 108 5.83 -8.42 6.98
C ILE A 108 6.07 -6.91 7.14
N LEU A 109 7.33 -6.50 7.16
CA LEU A 109 7.72 -5.10 7.17
C LEU A 109 8.61 -4.83 5.96
N GLN A 110 8.15 -3.97 5.05
CA GLN A 110 8.90 -3.63 3.85
C GLN A 110 8.74 -2.16 3.48
N GLU A 111 9.74 -1.62 2.78
CA GLU A 111 9.57 -0.31 2.14
C GLU A 111 8.51 -0.39 1.04
N LYS A 112 7.67 0.64 0.96
CA LYS A 112 6.51 0.74 0.08
C LYS A 112 6.84 0.41 -1.37
N TYR A 113 7.90 1.02 -1.91
CA TYR A 113 8.29 0.82 -3.32
C TYR A 113 8.76 -0.61 -3.60
N LYS A 114 9.40 -1.27 -2.62
CA LYS A 114 9.92 -2.65 -2.78
C LYS A 114 8.83 -3.69 -2.95
N ILE A 115 7.61 -3.41 -2.50
CA ILE A 115 6.44 -4.30 -2.65
C ILE A 115 5.38 -3.75 -3.59
N ALA A 116 5.57 -2.56 -4.16
CA ALA A 116 4.65 -1.98 -5.14
C ALA A 116 4.65 -2.78 -6.45
N SER A 117 3.47 -2.88 -7.06
CA SER A 117 3.26 -3.30 -8.44
C SER A 117 3.17 -2.09 -9.35
N ASP A 118 3.25 -2.31 -10.66
CA ASP A 118 3.03 -1.29 -11.69
C ASP A 118 1.55 -1.10 -12.06
N ARG A 119 0.62 -1.68 -11.27
CA ARG A 119 -0.82 -1.63 -11.49
C ARG A 119 -1.55 -0.97 -10.33
N PRO A 120 -2.66 -0.26 -10.60
CA PRO A 120 -3.51 0.26 -9.53
C PRO A 120 -4.07 -0.86 -8.67
N GLY A 121 -4.07 -0.67 -7.35
CA GLY A 121 -4.69 -1.58 -6.38
C GLY A 121 -6.20 -1.39 -6.25
N SER A 122 -6.73 -0.28 -6.77
CA SER A 122 -8.16 -0.02 -6.85
C SER A 122 -8.48 0.84 -8.08
N GLY A 123 -9.64 0.58 -8.70
CA GLY A 123 -10.09 1.33 -9.87
C GLY A 123 -10.60 2.73 -9.54
N ASN A 124 -11.47 2.85 -8.53
CA ASN A 124 -12.15 4.09 -8.17
C ASN A 124 -11.29 5.03 -7.31
N THR A 125 -10.63 4.50 -6.28
CA THR A 125 -9.88 5.28 -5.27
C THR A 125 -8.42 5.51 -5.64
N LYS A 126 -8.01 5.13 -6.86
CA LYS A 126 -6.71 5.47 -7.47
C LYS A 126 -5.53 5.19 -6.52
N ASN A 127 -5.52 3.98 -5.95
CA ASN A 127 -4.43 3.53 -5.08
C ASN A 127 -3.36 2.77 -5.85
N ILE A 128 -2.12 2.87 -5.39
CA ILE A 128 -1.00 2.02 -5.79
C ILE A 128 -1.30 0.59 -5.33
N GLY A 129 -1.14 -0.41 -6.18
CA GLY A 129 -1.29 -1.82 -5.80
C GLY A 129 0.04 -2.43 -5.40
N SER A 130 0.05 -3.40 -4.48
CA SER A 130 1.24 -4.22 -4.20
C SER A 130 1.37 -5.40 -5.18
N THR A 131 2.53 -6.07 -5.18
CA THR A 131 2.63 -7.44 -5.70
C THR A 131 1.64 -8.36 -4.98
N THR A 132 1.19 -9.42 -5.64
CA THR A 132 0.29 -10.44 -5.07
C THR A 132 1.04 -11.71 -4.63
N LYS A 133 2.32 -11.86 -5.02
CA LYS A 133 3.14 -13.03 -4.68
C LYS A 133 3.71 -12.87 -3.28
N ILE A 134 3.37 -13.78 -2.36
CA ILE A 134 3.74 -13.67 -0.94
C ILE A 134 5.28 -13.66 -0.77
N GLU A 135 6.01 -14.50 -1.50
CA GLU A 135 7.49 -14.48 -1.43
C GLU A 135 8.10 -13.14 -1.86
N GLN A 136 7.49 -12.46 -2.83
CA GLN A 136 7.95 -11.13 -3.24
C GLN A 136 7.64 -10.08 -2.19
N MET A 137 6.50 -10.21 -1.49
CA MET A 137 6.18 -9.36 -0.36
C MET A 137 7.17 -9.57 0.79
N ARG A 138 7.52 -10.83 1.12
CA ARG A 138 8.52 -11.16 2.15
C ARG A 138 9.90 -10.60 1.82
N GLY A 139 10.36 -10.88 0.61
CA GLY A 139 11.71 -10.52 0.18
C GLY A 139 11.88 -9.07 -0.29
N GLY A 140 10.80 -8.28 -0.35
CA GLY A 140 10.86 -6.92 -0.90
C GLY A 140 11.35 -6.90 -2.36
N SER A 141 10.93 -7.89 -3.15
CA SER A 141 11.39 -8.13 -4.53
C SER A 141 10.31 -7.84 -5.58
N GLY A 142 9.46 -6.85 -5.29
CA GLY A 142 8.50 -6.28 -6.23
C GLY A 142 9.15 -5.61 -7.42
N ILE A 143 8.36 -5.14 -8.37
CA ILE A 143 8.88 -4.74 -9.69
C ILE A 143 9.84 -3.54 -9.61
N PHE A 144 9.56 -2.59 -8.72
CA PHE A 144 10.38 -1.40 -8.52
C PHE A 144 11.62 -1.63 -7.67
N SER A 145 11.73 -2.75 -6.94
CA SER A 145 12.94 -3.05 -6.17
C SER A 145 14.19 -3.16 -7.06
N LYS A 146 13.99 -3.46 -8.34
CA LYS A 146 15.04 -3.56 -9.36
C LYS A 146 15.48 -2.21 -9.92
N TYR A 147 14.66 -1.17 -9.78
CA TYR A 147 14.83 0.10 -10.47
C TYR A 147 15.05 1.30 -9.52
N GLY A 148 14.80 1.13 -8.22
CA GLY A 148 14.99 2.18 -7.22
C GLY A 148 13.72 2.98 -6.92
N ILE A 149 13.82 3.84 -5.91
CA ILE A 149 12.71 4.66 -5.42
C ILE A 149 12.38 5.79 -6.41
N GLU A 150 13.38 6.29 -7.12
CA GLU A 150 13.26 7.38 -8.10
C GLU A 150 12.36 6.98 -9.26
N VAL A 151 12.53 5.74 -9.76
CA VAL A 151 11.66 5.18 -10.81
C VAL A 151 10.25 4.92 -10.29
N PHE A 152 10.12 4.45 -9.04
CA PHE A 152 8.81 4.27 -8.41
C PHE A 152 8.04 5.60 -8.31
N ASP A 153 8.71 6.65 -7.84
CA ASP A 153 8.09 7.96 -7.63
C ASP A 153 7.70 8.60 -8.97
N ASP A 154 8.60 8.62 -9.96
CA ASP A 154 8.28 9.17 -11.28
C ASP A 154 7.14 8.41 -11.96
N TYR A 155 7.19 7.07 -11.94
CA TYR A 155 6.13 6.23 -12.49
C TYR A 155 4.76 6.57 -11.88
N TRP A 156 4.64 6.58 -10.56
CA TRP A 156 3.32 6.79 -9.94
C TRP A 156 2.87 8.25 -9.96
N MET A 157 3.80 9.20 -9.98
CA MET A 157 3.50 10.62 -10.06
C MET A 157 2.87 10.99 -11.42
N TYR A 158 3.32 10.37 -12.51
CA TYR A 158 2.80 10.63 -13.85
C TYR A 158 1.84 9.55 -14.38
N TYR A 159 1.62 8.45 -13.65
CA TYR A 159 0.69 7.40 -14.07
C TYR A 159 -0.74 7.94 -14.26
N LEU A 160 -1.33 7.71 -15.43
CA LEU A 160 -2.73 8.09 -15.69
C LEU A 160 -3.62 6.85 -15.82
N THR A 161 -4.77 6.86 -15.13
CA THR A 161 -5.84 5.92 -15.47
C THR A 161 -6.47 6.32 -16.81
N LYS A 162 -7.23 5.39 -17.43
CA LYS A 162 -7.98 5.70 -18.67
C LYS A 162 -8.88 6.93 -18.52
N ASP A 163 -9.57 7.05 -17.38
CA ASP A 163 -10.46 8.18 -17.13
C ASP A 163 -9.68 9.48 -16.90
N MET A 164 -8.50 9.43 -16.25
CA MET A 164 -7.64 10.61 -16.15
C MET A 164 -7.15 11.08 -17.51
N ALA A 165 -6.70 10.16 -18.36
CA ALA A 165 -6.25 10.50 -19.71
C ALA A 165 -7.39 11.14 -20.53
N ARG A 166 -8.61 10.59 -20.43
CA ARG A 166 -9.80 11.16 -21.09
C ARG A 166 -10.11 12.59 -20.63
N VAL A 167 -10.03 12.85 -19.31
CA VAL A 167 -10.25 14.21 -18.75
C VAL A 167 -9.20 15.20 -19.24
N LEU A 168 -7.99 14.73 -19.54
CA LEU A 168 -6.91 15.54 -20.11
C LEU A 168 -6.92 15.55 -21.65
N GLU A 169 -7.98 15.05 -22.28
CA GLU A 169 -8.14 14.97 -23.74
C GLU A 169 -7.02 14.19 -24.45
N LEU A 170 -6.33 13.30 -23.70
CA LEU A 170 -5.32 12.41 -24.25
C LEU A 170 -5.99 11.18 -24.88
N PRO A 171 -5.53 10.71 -26.06
CA PRO A 171 -6.11 9.54 -26.71
C PRO A 171 -5.93 8.25 -25.89
N LYS A 172 -4.85 8.17 -25.09
CA LYS A 172 -4.56 7.06 -24.17
C LYS A 172 -3.58 7.52 -23.07
N PRO A 173 -3.50 6.82 -21.93
CA PRO A 173 -2.42 7.01 -20.97
C PRO A 173 -1.04 6.84 -21.63
N PRO A 174 -0.01 7.60 -21.20
CA PRO A 174 1.36 7.48 -21.72
C PRO A 174 1.95 6.07 -21.58
N TYR A 175 1.64 5.40 -20.47
CA TYR A 175 2.03 4.03 -20.16
C TYR A 175 1.03 3.37 -19.20
N ARG A 176 1.05 2.04 -19.12
CA ARG A 176 0.16 1.24 -18.26
C ARG A 176 0.89 0.21 -17.39
N ASN A 177 2.19 0.03 -17.61
CA ASN A 177 3.05 -0.92 -16.93
C ASN A 177 4.50 -0.44 -17.02
N ILE A 178 5.41 -1.06 -16.26
CA ILE A 178 6.80 -0.59 -16.18
C ILE A 178 7.55 -0.66 -17.51
N LYS A 179 7.19 -1.62 -18.38
CA LYS A 179 7.83 -1.78 -19.69
C LYS A 179 7.47 -0.59 -20.58
N GLU A 180 6.17 -0.28 -20.69
CA GLU A 180 5.68 0.87 -21.45
C GLU A 180 6.24 2.20 -20.89
N TYR A 181 6.46 2.30 -19.57
CA TYR A 181 7.08 3.48 -18.96
C TYR A 181 8.51 3.72 -19.48
N PHE A 182 9.34 2.68 -19.53
CA PHE A 182 10.70 2.81 -20.06
C PHE A 182 10.73 3.04 -21.58
N GLU A 183 9.76 2.51 -22.31
CA GLU A 183 9.59 2.84 -23.73
C GLU A 183 9.23 4.32 -23.91
N TYR A 184 8.32 4.83 -23.08
CA TYR A 184 7.90 6.24 -23.08
C TYR A 184 9.04 7.20 -22.72
N LYS A 185 9.88 6.88 -21.73
CA LYS A 185 11.01 7.74 -21.32
C LYS A 185 12.16 7.83 -22.35
N LYS A 186 12.17 6.95 -23.36
CA LYS A 186 13.15 6.97 -24.44
C LYS A 186 12.70 7.78 -25.66
N ALA A 187 11.41 8.08 -25.75
CA ALA A 187 10.80 8.88 -26.81
C ALA A 187 10.95 10.38 -26.50
#